data_AF-A0A0M4GT26-F1
#
_entry.id   AF-A0A0M4GT26-F1
#
_cell.length_a   1.000
_cell.length_b   1.000
_cell.length_c   1.000
_cell.angle_alpha   90.00
_cell.angle_beta   90.00
_cell.angle_gamma   90.00
#
_symmetry.space_group_name_H-M   'P 1'
#
loop_
_entity.id
_entity.type
_entity.pdbx_description
1 polymer ?
#
loop_
_entity_poly.entity_id
_entity_poly.type
_entity_poly.pdbx_seq_one_letter_code
_entity_poly.pdbx_strand_id
1 'polypeptide(L)'
;MQWMMRALVCAVLVVVLVKCARGVAGRVVALFPSPSPLTTFLNDESLCGVVPAQLVRDAFSFRPTDYEYSHSSYSGRPGQDDFDCRIRGMGGSGDLMLSVFHISYRPGGYVDIHGRQSFDDLDEEGYDPLVLNDVEGRGYIWSTDSTGTGVITDIQFVWLYPDSHVLQFQLFVEKPNQGYGEDAVEGMRALAAVVVPSVPPIAAGPDQRYTRVPAAT
;
A
#
# COMPACT_ATOMS: atom_id res chain seq x y z
N MET A 1 38.83 -27.26 19.51
CA MET A 1 39.53 -26.04 19.09
C MET A 1 38.49 -24.95 18.92
N GLN A 2 38.42 -24.03 19.88
CA GLN A 2 37.38 -23.02 20.01
C GLN A 2 38.08 -21.66 19.98
N TRP A 3 38.11 -20.97 18.84
CA TRP A 3 38.73 -19.65 18.73
C TRP A 3 37.79 -18.65 18.05
N MET A 4 37.63 -17.54 18.76
CA MET A 4 36.88 -16.32 18.52
C MET A 4 37.14 -15.67 17.15
N MET A 5 36.11 -15.06 16.56
CA MET A 5 36.26 -13.85 15.75
C MET A 5 35.41 -12.74 16.35
N ARG A 6 36.08 -11.73 16.92
CA ARG A 6 35.50 -10.48 17.40
C ARG A 6 35.36 -9.54 16.20
N ALA A 7 34.14 -9.06 15.95
CA ALA A 7 33.89 -7.98 14.98
C ALA A 7 34.45 -6.66 15.52
N LEU A 8 35.35 -6.03 14.77
CA LEU A 8 35.87 -4.69 15.01
C LEU A 8 34.93 -3.67 14.37
N VAL A 9 34.22 -2.90 15.19
CA VAL A 9 33.46 -1.73 14.76
C VAL A 9 34.38 -0.51 14.83
N CYS A 10 34.81 -0.01 13.68
CA CYS A 10 35.57 1.23 13.58
C CYS A 10 34.64 2.44 13.80
N ALA A 11 34.68 3.03 14.99
CA ALA A 11 34.05 4.33 15.26
C ALA A 11 35.00 5.46 14.83
N VAL A 12 34.63 6.23 13.81
CA VAL A 12 35.36 7.45 13.43
C VAL A 12 34.88 8.59 14.35
N LEU A 13 35.76 9.03 15.24
CA LEU A 13 35.54 10.19 16.12
C LEU A 13 35.91 11.47 15.37
N VAL A 14 34.92 12.30 15.02
CA VAL A 14 35.15 13.65 14.50
C VAL A 14 35.09 14.64 15.66
N VAL A 15 36.23 15.24 16.01
CA VAL A 15 36.34 16.25 17.06
C VAL A 15 36.37 17.63 16.41
N VAL A 16 35.29 18.40 16.55
CA VAL A 16 35.25 19.81 16.11
C VAL A 16 35.68 20.71 17.27
N LEU A 17 36.87 21.31 17.19
CA LEU A 17 37.34 22.31 18.15
C LEU A 17 36.88 23.71 17.72
N VAL A 18 35.79 24.20 18.29
CA VAL A 18 35.38 25.60 18.16
C VAL A 18 36.22 26.44 19.13
N LYS A 19 37.22 27.17 18.60
CA LYS A 19 37.95 28.19 19.38
C LYS A 19 37.13 29.47 19.45
N CYS A 20 36.31 29.60 20.49
CA CYS A 20 35.83 30.91 20.94
C CYS A 20 36.55 31.30 22.23
N ALA A 21 37.15 32.48 22.21
CA ALA A 21 37.94 33.03 23.30
C ALA A 21 37.09 33.27 24.56
N ARG A 22 37.73 33.06 25.71
CA ARG A 22 37.33 33.44 27.08
C ARG A 22 36.08 32.76 27.64
N GLY A 23 36.35 31.65 28.34
CA GLY A 23 35.90 31.48 29.72
C GLY A 23 34.50 30.95 29.95
N VAL A 24 34.21 29.70 29.55
CA VAL A 24 33.24 28.81 30.22
C VAL A 24 33.69 27.37 29.95
N ALA A 25 33.61 26.49 30.95
CA ALA A 25 33.96 25.07 30.86
C ALA A 25 33.32 24.41 29.62
N GLY A 26 34.16 23.96 28.68
CA GLY A 26 33.73 23.28 27.46
C GLY A 26 33.12 21.93 27.79
N ARG A 27 31.80 21.83 27.70
CA ARG A 27 31.07 20.56 27.82
C ARG A 27 31.24 19.81 26.49
N VAL A 28 31.97 18.70 26.52
CA VAL A 28 32.11 17.80 25.38
C VAL A 28 30.76 17.12 25.17
N VAL A 29 29.99 17.57 24.18
CA VAL A 29 28.78 16.87 23.72
C VAL A 29 29.22 15.85 22.69
N ALA A 30 29.26 14.58 23.08
CA ALA A 30 29.35 13.49 22.12
C ALA A 30 28.04 13.43 21.34
N LEU A 31 28.05 13.90 20.09
CA LEU A 31 26.97 13.62 19.14
C LEU A 31 27.14 12.16 18.70
N PHE A 32 26.48 11.25 19.41
CA PHE A 32 26.29 9.91 18.89
C PHE A 32 25.38 10.03 17.65
N PRO A 33 25.71 9.39 16.52
CA PRO A 33 24.76 9.26 15.44
C PRO A 33 23.52 8.56 16.02
N SER A 34 22.37 9.24 15.96
CA SER A 34 21.10 8.62 16.31
C SER A 34 20.95 7.39 15.40
N PRO A 35 20.64 6.20 15.94
CA PRO A 35 20.31 5.08 15.07
C PRO A 35 19.17 5.51 14.15
N SER A 36 19.35 5.34 12.83
CA SER A 36 18.25 5.49 11.89
C SER A 36 17.10 4.60 12.37
N PRO A 37 15.84 5.07 12.34
CA PRO A 37 14.72 4.24 12.76
C PRO A 37 14.74 2.93 11.96
N LEU A 38 14.77 1.81 12.67
CA LEU A 38 14.63 0.50 12.04
C LEU A 38 13.22 0.41 11.45
N THR A 39 13.13 0.26 10.13
CA THR A 39 11.86 -0.04 9.47
C THR A 39 11.33 -1.36 10.04
N THR A 40 10.15 -1.31 10.65
CA THR A 40 9.46 -2.50 11.17
C THR A 40 8.45 -2.95 10.12
N PHE A 41 8.55 -4.21 9.71
CA PHE A 41 7.62 -4.82 8.76
C PHE A 41 6.52 -5.57 9.51
N LEU A 42 5.31 -5.53 8.95
CA LEU A 42 4.18 -6.30 9.46
C LEU A 42 4.33 -7.78 9.11
N ASN A 43 3.92 -8.64 10.05
CA ASN A 43 3.89 -10.09 9.89
C ASN A 43 2.47 -10.66 9.90
N ASP A 44 1.45 -9.79 9.86
CA ASP A 44 0.04 -10.15 9.74
C ASP A 44 -0.18 -11.10 8.55
N GLU A 45 -1.05 -12.10 8.72
CA GLU A 45 -1.44 -12.99 7.61
C GLU A 45 -2.44 -12.30 6.67
N SER A 46 -3.29 -11.44 7.22
CA SER A 46 -4.30 -10.65 6.50
C SER A 46 -4.22 -9.18 6.90
N LEU A 47 -4.18 -8.29 5.91
CA LEU A 47 -4.18 -6.84 6.06
C LEU A 47 -5.60 -6.31 5.83
N CYS A 48 -6.01 -5.28 6.59
CA CYS A 48 -7.36 -4.71 6.52
C CYS A 48 -8.51 -5.74 6.65
N GLY A 49 -8.25 -6.91 7.23
CA GLY A 49 -9.22 -8.01 7.36
C GLY A 49 -9.57 -8.77 6.07
N VAL A 50 -9.01 -8.41 4.90
CA VAL A 50 -9.39 -9.02 3.61
C VAL A 50 -8.23 -9.31 2.67
N VAL A 51 -7.10 -8.60 2.81
CA VAL A 51 -5.99 -8.69 1.85
C VAL A 51 -4.95 -9.69 2.34
N PRO A 52 -4.68 -10.81 1.63
CA PRO A 52 -3.65 -11.75 2.02
C PRO A 52 -2.26 -11.11 1.94
N ALA A 53 -1.54 -11.06 3.06
CA ALA A 53 -0.24 -10.39 3.12
C ALA A 53 0.83 -11.11 2.27
N GLN A 54 0.72 -12.43 2.09
CA GLN A 54 1.60 -13.20 1.21
C GLN A 54 1.48 -12.74 -0.24
N LEU A 55 0.25 -12.59 -0.75
CA LEU A 55 0.02 -12.16 -2.12
C LEU A 55 0.60 -10.78 -2.39
N VAL A 56 0.44 -9.85 -1.44
CA VAL A 56 1.05 -8.52 -1.52
C VAL A 56 2.58 -8.61 -1.59
N ARG A 57 3.22 -9.46 -0.76
CA ARG A 57 4.68 -9.64 -0.77
C ARG A 57 5.18 -10.25 -2.05
N ASP A 58 4.54 -11.31 -2.51
CA ASP A 58 5.06 -12.14 -3.59
C ASP A 58 4.80 -11.48 -4.95
N ALA A 59 3.60 -10.95 -5.16
CA ALA A 59 3.21 -10.43 -6.46
C ALA A 59 3.67 -8.98 -6.71
N PHE A 60 3.81 -8.18 -5.66
CA PHE A 60 4.18 -6.77 -5.79
C PHE A 60 5.59 -6.46 -5.27
N SER A 61 6.31 -7.47 -4.75
CA SER A 61 7.59 -7.26 -4.04
C SER A 61 7.47 -6.19 -2.94
N PHE A 62 6.30 -6.14 -2.30
CA PHE A 62 5.88 -5.10 -1.37
C PHE A 62 5.93 -5.67 0.04
N ARG A 63 6.73 -5.07 0.93
CA ARG A 63 6.74 -5.45 2.35
C ARG A 63 5.94 -4.43 3.16
N PRO A 64 4.75 -4.79 3.66
CA PRO A 64 3.91 -3.86 4.42
C PRO A 64 4.61 -3.38 5.69
N THR A 65 4.53 -2.09 5.95
CA THR A 65 5.01 -1.46 7.20
C THR A 65 3.85 -1.01 8.06
N ASP A 66 2.73 -0.65 7.44
CA ASP A 66 1.51 -0.26 8.11
C ASP A 66 0.29 -0.40 7.18
N TYR A 67 -0.89 -0.41 7.78
CA TYR A 67 -2.15 -0.23 7.06
C TYR A 67 -3.16 0.56 7.88
N GLU A 68 -4.10 1.17 7.17
CA GLU A 68 -5.24 1.91 7.70
C GLU A 68 -6.51 1.34 7.07
N TYR A 69 -7.58 1.17 7.84
CA TYR A 69 -8.84 0.68 7.30
C TYR A 69 -10.05 1.14 8.10
N SER A 70 -11.18 1.20 7.41
CA SER A 70 -12.50 1.45 7.97
C SER A 70 -13.57 0.87 7.06
N HIS A 71 -14.70 0.51 7.63
CA HIS A 71 -15.92 0.28 6.86
C HIS A 71 -17.12 0.76 7.65
N SER A 72 -18.17 1.16 6.95
CA SER A 72 -19.40 1.63 7.56
C SER A 72 -20.59 1.10 6.79
N SER A 73 -21.56 0.62 7.55
CA SER A 73 -22.89 0.31 7.07
C SER A 73 -23.81 1.45 7.49
N TYR A 74 -24.42 2.15 6.54
CA TYR A 74 -25.36 3.22 6.92
C TYR A 74 -26.67 2.58 7.40
N SER A 75 -26.81 2.43 8.72
CA SER A 75 -28.03 1.93 9.34
C SER A 75 -29.24 2.75 8.87
N GLY A 76 -30.12 2.13 8.06
CA GLY A 76 -31.29 2.79 7.46
C GLY A 76 -31.15 3.24 6.00
N ARG A 77 -30.00 3.01 5.35
CA ARG A 77 -29.81 3.18 3.91
C ARG A 77 -29.10 1.96 3.31
N PRO A 78 -29.85 0.87 3.05
CA PRO A 78 -29.30 -0.30 2.35
C PRO A 78 -28.66 0.12 1.02
N GLY A 79 -27.52 -0.46 0.69
CA GLY A 79 -26.79 -0.13 -0.53
C GLY A 79 -25.97 1.17 -0.45
N GLN A 80 -25.52 1.53 0.75
CA GLN A 80 -24.58 2.64 0.99
C GLN A 80 -23.35 2.14 1.76
N ASP A 81 -23.05 0.85 1.65
CA ASP A 81 -21.96 0.25 2.41
C ASP A 81 -20.63 0.72 1.84
N ASP A 82 -19.72 1.11 2.72
CA ASP A 82 -18.43 1.67 2.35
C ASP A 82 -17.31 0.85 2.98
N PHE A 83 -16.24 0.61 2.22
CA PHE A 83 -14.99 0.06 2.76
C PHE A 83 -13.80 0.83 2.17
N ASP A 84 -12.83 1.15 3.03
CA ASP A 84 -11.58 1.79 2.64
C ASP A 84 -10.41 1.10 3.35
N CYS A 85 -9.36 0.82 2.60
CA CYS A 85 -8.12 0.26 3.09
C CYS A 85 -6.95 0.90 2.36
N ARG A 86 -5.95 1.34 3.12
CA ARG A 86 -4.68 1.85 2.59
C ARG A 86 -3.53 1.10 3.24
N ILE A 87 -2.78 0.36 2.45
CA ILE A 87 -1.60 -0.38 2.88
C ILE A 87 -0.37 0.38 2.37
N ARG A 88 0.61 0.59 3.25
CA ARG A 88 1.90 1.19 2.92
C ARG A 88 3.02 0.21 3.19
N GLY A 89 4.05 0.28 2.36
CA GLY A 89 5.15 -0.64 2.46
C GLY A 89 6.35 -0.23 1.62
N MET A 90 7.42 -0.99 1.79
CA MET A 90 8.67 -0.79 1.08
C MET A 90 8.80 -1.79 -0.06
N GLY A 91 9.29 -1.32 -1.21
CA GLY A 91 9.69 -2.19 -2.32
C GLY A 91 10.83 -3.16 -1.95
N GLY A 92 10.97 -4.22 -2.74
CA GLY A 92 11.96 -5.29 -2.53
C GLY A 92 13.40 -4.90 -2.83
N SER A 93 13.63 -3.92 -3.73
CA SER A 93 14.96 -3.35 -3.97
C SER A 93 15.29 -2.35 -2.86
N GLY A 94 16.52 -2.40 -2.33
CA GLY A 94 16.94 -1.69 -1.11
C GLY A 94 16.88 -0.16 -1.13
N ASP A 95 16.31 0.45 -2.17
CA ASP A 95 15.92 1.85 -2.17
C ASP A 95 14.49 1.96 -1.63
N LEU A 96 14.35 2.76 -0.58
CA LEU A 96 13.14 2.92 0.24
C LEU A 96 11.98 3.56 -0.54
N MET A 97 11.45 2.86 -1.54
CA MET A 97 10.27 3.25 -2.31
C MET A 97 9.03 3.03 -1.46
N LEU A 98 8.34 4.10 -1.08
CA LEU A 98 7.01 3.98 -0.49
C LEU A 98 6.04 3.55 -1.59
N SER A 99 5.66 2.28 -1.56
CA SER A 99 4.56 1.78 -2.33
C SER A 99 3.29 1.95 -1.52
N VAL A 100 2.21 2.31 -2.21
CA VAL A 100 0.89 2.48 -1.62
C VAL A 100 -0.06 1.59 -2.37
N PHE A 101 -0.85 0.84 -1.61
CA PHE A 101 -1.93 0.05 -2.14
C PHE A 101 -3.25 0.47 -1.51
N HIS A 102 -4.13 1.04 -2.31
CA HIS A 102 -5.43 1.54 -1.89
C HIS A 102 -6.52 0.62 -2.41
N ILE A 103 -7.50 0.36 -1.56
CA ILE A 103 -8.71 -0.41 -1.87
C ILE A 103 -9.88 0.42 -1.39
N SER A 104 -10.84 0.67 -2.27
CA SER A 104 -12.09 1.33 -1.90
C SER A 104 -13.30 0.61 -2.50
N TYR A 105 -14.37 0.53 -1.71
CA TYR A 105 -15.67 0.03 -2.11
C TYR A 105 -16.68 1.12 -1.80
N ARG A 106 -17.35 1.63 -2.84
CA ARG A 106 -18.25 2.79 -2.76
C ARG A 106 -19.51 2.57 -3.57
N PRO A 107 -20.68 3.07 -3.12
CA PRO A 107 -21.89 3.07 -3.92
C PRO A 107 -21.83 4.12 -5.05
N GLY A 108 -22.61 3.89 -6.10
CA GLY A 108 -23.01 4.92 -7.05
C GLY A 108 -22.41 4.82 -8.45
N GLY A 109 -21.61 3.79 -8.75
CA GLY A 109 -21.12 3.55 -10.11
C GLY A 109 -20.05 4.53 -10.59
N TYR A 110 -19.27 5.12 -9.68
CA TYR A 110 -18.17 6.02 -10.00
C TYR A 110 -16.83 5.43 -9.56
N VAL A 111 -15.80 5.71 -10.36
CA VAL A 111 -14.40 5.44 -10.04
C VAL A 111 -13.69 6.78 -9.77
N ASP A 112 -12.75 6.79 -8.85
CA ASP A 112 -11.93 7.96 -8.52
C ASP A 112 -10.51 7.73 -9.07
N ILE A 113 -10.39 7.70 -10.41
CA ILE A 113 -9.14 7.45 -11.13
C ILE A 113 -8.77 8.74 -11.88
N HIS A 114 -7.73 9.43 -11.41
CA HIS A 114 -7.30 10.74 -11.95
C HIS A 114 -8.41 11.82 -12.00
N GLY A 115 -9.52 11.60 -11.27
CA GLY A 115 -10.74 12.40 -11.32
C GLY A 115 -11.94 11.48 -11.12
N ARG A 116 -13.11 12.07 -10.84
CA ARG A 116 -14.35 11.30 -10.73
C ARG A 116 -14.88 10.99 -12.13
N GLN A 117 -15.01 9.71 -12.46
CA GLN A 117 -15.51 9.22 -13.74
C GLN A 117 -16.62 8.20 -13.50
N SER A 118 -17.64 8.17 -14.36
CA SER A 118 -18.66 7.11 -14.27
C SER A 118 -18.13 5.81 -14.86
N PHE A 119 -18.62 4.67 -14.36
CA PHE A 119 -18.21 3.38 -14.91
C PHE A 119 -18.63 3.23 -16.38
N ASP A 120 -19.73 3.85 -16.80
CA ASP A 120 -20.18 3.83 -18.20
C ASP A 120 -19.20 4.57 -19.12
N ASP A 121 -18.62 5.70 -18.68
CA ASP A 121 -17.57 6.38 -19.46
C ASP A 121 -16.32 5.50 -19.59
N LEU A 122 -16.00 4.70 -18.55
CA LEU A 122 -14.86 3.79 -18.56
C LEU A 122 -15.05 2.65 -19.57
N ASP A 123 -16.29 2.21 -19.81
CA ASP A 123 -16.60 1.18 -20.80
C ASP A 123 -16.29 1.62 -22.22
N GLU A 124 -16.37 2.93 -22.47
CA GLU A 124 -16.08 3.54 -23.76
C GLU A 124 -14.56 3.73 -24.00
N GLU A 125 -13.71 3.58 -22.97
CA GLU A 125 -12.25 3.70 -23.10
C GLU A 125 -11.60 2.51 -23.82
N GLY A 126 -12.31 1.39 -23.93
CA GLY A 126 -11.85 0.23 -24.71
C GLY A 126 -10.81 -0.64 -24.01
N TYR A 127 -10.78 -0.64 -22.67
CA TYR A 127 -9.99 -1.61 -21.90
C TYR A 127 -10.48 -3.05 -22.13
N ASP A 128 -9.55 -4.00 -22.04
CA ASP A 128 -9.87 -5.43 -22.11
C ASP A 128 -10.74 -5.83 -20.89
N PRO A 129 -11.96 -6.36 -21.11
CA PRO A 129 -12.83 -6.76 -20.02
C PRO A 129 -12.20 -7.87 -19.17
N LEU A 130 -12.29 -7.70 -17.86
CA LEU A 130 -11.90 -8.71 -16.89
C LEU A 130 -13.04 -9.70 -16.65
N VAL A 131 -12.73 -10.99 -16.73
CA VAL A 131 -13.63 -12.08 -16.32
C VAL A 131 -13.13 -12.68 -15.02
N LEU A 132 -13.99 -12.68 -14.00
CA LEU A 132 -13.80 -13.40 -12.74
C LEU A 132 -14.82 -14.53 -12.65
N ASN A 133 -14.38 -15.72 -12.25
CA ASN A 133 -15.27 -16.87 -12.13
C ASN A 133 -16.20 -16.70 -10.92
N ASP A 134 -17.44 -17.14 -11.07
CA ASP A 134 -18.43 -17.24 -9.98
C ASP A 134 -18.74 -15.92 -9.25
N VAL A 135 -18.50 -14.79 -9.91
CA VAL A 135 -18.80 -13.44 -9.40
C VAL A 135 -19.54 -12.64 -10.45
N GLU A 136 -20.69 -12.09 -10.08
CA GLU A 136 -21.43 -11.18 -10.94
C GLU A 136 -20.78 -9.78 -10.96
N GLY A 137 -20.82 -9.14 -12.13
CA GLY A 137 -20.29 -7.81 -12.33
C GLY A 137 -19.41 -7.75 -13.57
N ARG A 138 -18.66 -6.65 -13.67
CA ARG A 138 -17.79 -6.35 -14.80
C ARG A 138 -16.67 -5.44 -14.33
N GLY A 139 -15.50 -5.57 -14.93
CA GLY A 139 -14.33 -4.83 -14.47
C GLY A 139 -13.20 -4.81 -15.46
N TYR A 140 -12.15 -4.08 -15.08
CA TYR A 140 -10.98 -3.83 -15.90
C TYR A 140 -9.72 -3.85 -15.03
N ILE A 141 -8.60 -4.22 -15.63
CA ILE A 141 -7.26 -4.09 -15.04
C ILE A 141 -6.36 -3.47 -16.09
N TRP A 142 -5.63 -2.43 -15.72
CA TRP A 142 -4.65 -1.82 -16.59
C TRP A 142 -3.48 -1.28 -15.78
N SER A 143 -2.34 -1.17 -16.46
CA SER A 143 -1.12 -0.61 -15.91
C SER A 143 -0.75 0.66 -16.65
N THR A 144 -0.23 1.65 -15.94
CA THR A 144 0.29 2.88 -16.53
C THR A 144 1.78 3.05 -16.25
N ASP A 145 2.49 3.57 -17.24
CA ASP A 145 3.83 4.12 -17.08
C ASP A 145 3.72 5.65 -17.01
N SER A 146 3.67 6.17 -15.79
CA SER A 146 3.57 7.61 -15.53
C SER A 146 4.89 8.35 -15.80
N THR A 147 5.98 7.63 -16.02
CA THR A 147 7.34 8.19 -16.17
C THR A 147 7.82 8.24 -17.60
N GLY A 148 7.19 7.50 -18.51
CA GLY A 148 7.62 7.33 -19.89
C GLY A 148 8.93 6.55 -20.04
N THR A 149 9.31 5.78 -19.02
CA THR A 149 10.58 5.02 -18.97
C THR A 149 10.43 3.54 -19.35
N GLY A 150 9.21 3.11 -19.68
CA GLY A 150 8.84 1.73 -19.98
C GLY A 150 8.59 0.88 -18.73
N VAL A 151 8.43 1.49 -17.56
CA VAL A 151 8.28 0.77 -16.29
C VAL A 151 6.88 1.00 -15.70
N ILE A 152 6.25 -0.07 -15.22
CA ILE A 152 4.91 0.01 -14.61
C ILE A 152 5.02 0.72 -13.26
N THR A 153 4.41 1.90 -13.15
CA THR A 153 4.45 2.70 -11.90
C THR A 153 3.14 2.69 -11.14
N ASP A 154 2.05 2.34 -11.84
CA ASP A 154 0.71 2.32 -11.31
C ASP A 154 -0.09 1.20 -11.99
N ILE A 155 -0.87 0.46 -11.20
CA ILE A 155 -1.79 -0.57 -11.66
C ILE A 155 -3.15 -0.28 -11.05
N GLN A 156 -4.15 -0.18 -11.91
CA GLN A 156 -5.54 0.03 -11.53
C GLN A 156 -6.34 -1.26 -11.71
N PHE A 157 -7.27 -1.47 -10.81
CA PHE A 157 -8.33 -2.45 -10.92
C PHE A 157 -9.65 -1.77 -10.60
N VAL A 158 -10.69 -2.08 -11.36
CA VAL A 158 -12.06 -1.70 -11.00
C VAL A 158 -13.03 -2.83 -11.23
N TRP A 159 -14.09 -2.88 -10.43
CA TRP A 159 -15.19 -3.83 -10.57
C TRP A 159 -16.51 -3.16 -10.20
N LEU A 160 -17.48 -3.18 -11.13
CA LEU A 160 -18.85 -2.75 -10.92
C LEU A 160 -19.71 -3.96 -10.57
N TYR A 161 -20.35 -3.91 -9.40
CA TYR A 161 -21.32 -4.92 -8.96
C TYR A 161 -22.72 -4.63 -9.52
N PRO A 162 -23.62 -5.63 -9.54
CA PRO A 162 -25.00 -5.46 -10.02
C PRO A 162 -25.82 -4.39 -9.26
N ASP A 163 -25.43 -4.07 -8.04
CA ASP A 163 -26.08 -3.07 -7.18
C ASP A 163 -25.47 -1.66 -7.29
N SER A 164 -24.65 -1.42 -8.33
CA SER A 164 -23.95 -0.17 -8.59
C SER A 164 -22.89 0.19 -7.55
N HIS A 165 -22.44 -0.72 -6.69
CA HIS A 165 -21.18 -0.51 -5.97
C HIS A 165 -19.99 -0.68 -6.91
N VAL A 166 -18.93 0.03 -6.61
CA VAL A 166 -17.64 -0.05 -7.31
C VAL A 166 -16.58 -0.43 -6.30
N LEU A 167 -15.83 -1.50 -6.60
CA LEU A 167 -14.58 -1.82 -5.92
C LEU A 167 -13.42 -1.36 -6.81
N GLN A 168 -12.54 -0.54 -6.25
CA GLN A 168 -11.35 -0.02 -6.91
C GLN A 168 -10.10 -0.44 -6.13
N PHE A 169 -9.09 -0.93 -6.84
CA PHE A 169 -7.73 -1.03 -6.30
C PHE A 169 -6.80 -0.12 -7.07
N GLN A 170 -5.88 0.50 -6.34
CA GLN A 170 -4.80 1.27 -6.92
C GLN A 170 -3.49 0.88 -6.24
N LEU A 171 -2.56 0.32 -7.02
CA LEU A 171 -1.19 0.07 -6.60
C LEU A 171 -0.27 1.06 -7.28
N PHE A 172 0.47 1.87 -6.51
CA PHE A 172 1.39 2.86 -7.09
C PHE A 172 2.62 3.11 -6.23
N VAL A 173 3.66 3.61 -6.87
CA VAL A 173 4.90 4.07 -6.21
C VAL A 173 4.90 5.58 -6.10
N GLU A 174 5.11 6.13 -4.90
CA GLU A 174 5.05 7.59 -4.70
C GLU A 174 6.18 8.38 -5.39
N LYS A 175 7.35 7.76 -5.63
CA LYS A 175 8.52 8.40 -6.25
C LYS A 175 9.25 7.44 -7.18
N PRO A 176 8.74 7.17 -8.39
CA PRO A 176 9.26 6.08 -9.21
C PRO A 176 10.69 6.35 -9.69
N ASN A 177 11.67 5.62 -9.15
CA ASN A 177 12.99 5.40 -9.76
C ASN A 177 13.11 3.99 -10.36
N GLN A 178 12.18 3.12 -9.97
CA GLN A 178 11.93 1.76 -10.43
C GLN A 178 10.41 1.54 -10.27
N GLY A 179 9.85 0.56 -10.97
CA GLY A 179 8.45 0.19 -10.84
C GLY A 179 8.28 -1.32 -10.78
N TYR A 180 7.04 -1.76 -10.95
CA TYR A 180 6.63 -3.14 -10.73
C TYR A 180 7.12 -4.07 -11.84
N GLY A 181 7.38 -5.32 -11.47
CA GLY A 181 7.74 -6.38 -12.43
C GLY A 181 6.56 -6.80 -13.30
N GLU A 182 6.84 -7.60 -14.33
CA GLU A 182 5.85 -8.09 -15.29
C GLU A 182 4.70 -8.88 -14.61
N ASP A 183 4.98 -9.52 -13.48
CA ASP A 183 4.01 -10.33 -12.73
C ASP A 183 2.97 -9.51 -11.94
N ALA A 184 3.13 -8.19 -11.82
CA ALA A 184 2.28 -7.38 -10.95
C ALA A 184 0.82 -7.27 -11.45
N VAL A 185 0.59 -7.32 -12.76
CA VAL A 185 -0.79 -7.35 -13.31
C VAL A 185 -1.49 -8.65 -12.97
N GLU A 186 -0.79 -9.79 -13.07
CA GLU A 186 -1.31 -11.09 -12.66
C GLU A 186 -1.49 -11.18 -11.14
N GLY A 187 -0.60 -10.53 -10.38
CA GLY A 187 -0.77 -10.27 -8.95
C GLY A 187 -2.07 -9.57 -8.62
N MET A 188 -2.38 -8.50 -9.35
CA MET A 188 -3.62 -7.74 -9.19
C MET A 188 -4.85 -8.61 -9.51
N ARG A 189 -4.77 -9.43 -10.57
CA ARG A 189 -5.83 -10.39 -10.93
C ARG A 189 -6.06 -11.43 -9.83
N ALA A 190 -4.98 -12.01 -9.28
CA ALA A 190 -5.06 -12.98 -8.20
C ALA A 190 -5.66 -12.35 -6.92
N LEU A 191 -5.31 -11.10 -6.63
CA LEU A 191 -5.89 -10.38 -5.51
C LEU A 191 -7.39 -10.12 -5.72
N ALA A 192 -7.78 -9.69 -6.91
CA ALA A 192 -9.18 -9.46 -7.26
C ALA A 192 -10.05 -10.69 -7.02
N ALA A 193 -9.57 -11.88 -7.40
CA ALA A 193 -10.28 -13.13 -7.16
C ALA A 193 -10.57 -13.41 -5.68
N VAL A 194 -9.77 -12.85 -4.75
CA VAL A 194 -9.97 -12.97 -3.31
C VAL A 194 -10.85 -11.84 -2.77
N VAL A 195 -10.55 -10.60 -3.15
CA VAL A 195 -11.11 -9.42 -2.51
C VAL A 195 -12.52 -9.10 -3.03
N VAL A 196 -12.80 -9.30 -4.32
CA VAL A 196 -14.11 -9.02 -4.94
C VAL A 196 -15.26 -9.78 -4.24
N PRO A 197 -15.20 -11.10 -4.01
CA PRO A 197 -16.29 -11.78 -3.29
C PRO A 197 -16.32 -11.48 -1.78
N SER A 198 -15.21 -10.99 -1.21
CA SER A 198 -15.05 -10.86 0.24
C SER A 198 -15.43 -9.49 0.79
N VAL A 199 -15.24 -8.40 0.03
CA VAL A 199 -15.46 -7.04 0.52
C VAL A 199 -16.95 -6.71 0.76
N PRO A 200 -17.91 -7.04 -0.12
CA PRO A 200 -19.30 -6.69 0.10
C PRO A 200 -19.87 -7.15 1.46
N PRO A 201 -19.72 -8.42 1.89
CA PRO A 201 -20.22 -8.83 3.21
C PRO A 201 -19.45 -8.21 4.38
N ILE A 202 -18.17 -7.85 4.21
CA ILE A 202 -17.40 -7.11 5.23
C ILE A 202 -17.94 -5.69 5.36
N ALA A 203 -18.14 -4.99 4.24
CA ALA A 203 -18.64 -3.62 4.20
C ALA A 203 -20.05 -3.51 4.83
N ALA A 204 -20.92 -4.50 4.56
CA ALA A 204 -22.26 -4.60 5.15
C ALA A 204 -22.27 -5.02 6.63
N GLY A 205 -21.11 -5.38 7.20
CA GLY A 205 -20.94 -5.75 8.60
C GLY A 205 -21.04 -4.55 9.56
N PRO A 206 -20.89 -4.78 10.88
CA PRO A 206 -20.89 -3.72 11.88
C PRO A 206 -19.81 -2.67 11.59
N ASP A 207 -20.11 -1.40 11.82
CA ASP A 207 -19.17 -0.31 11.56
C ASP A 207 -17.80 -0.55 12.20
N GLN A 208 -16.78 -0.57 11.35
CA GLN A 208 -15.38 -0.56 11.75
C GLN A 208 -14.88 0.88 11.73
N ARG A 209 -14.66 1.41 12.92
CA ARG A 209 -14.02 2.72 13.09
C ARG A 209 -12.63 2.69 12.46
N TYR A 210 -12.22 3.83 11.93
CA TYR A 210 -10.87 4.05 11.42
C TYR A 210 -9.83 3.46 12.38
N THR A 211 -9.01 2.55 11.84
CA THR A 211 -7.99 1.82 12.58
C THR A 211 -6.68 1.90 11.80
N ARG A 212 -5.57 2.12 12.51
CA ARG A 212 -4.21 2.08 11.97
C ARG A 212 -3.40 0.99 12.67
N VAL A 213 -2.64 0.22 11.89
CA VAL A 213 -1.77 -0.86 12.37
C VAL A 213 -0.35 -0.66 11.83
N PRO A 214 0.70 -0.63 12.68
CA PRO A 214 0.61 -0.63 14.13
C PRO A 214 -0.06 0.66 14.63
N ALA A 215 -0.64 0.63 15.83
CA ALA A 215 -1.24 1.82 16.43
C ALA A 215 -0.22 2.95 16.52
N ALA A 216 -0.66 4.20 16.29
CA ALA A 216 0.21 5.36 16.50
C ALA A 216 0.67 5.42 17.96
N THR A 217 1.97 5.47 18.18
CA THR A 217 2.61 5.66 19.49
C THR A 217 2.53 7.10 19.97
#